data_AF-A0A2G2YQC5-F1
#
_entry.id   AF-A0A2G2YQC5-F1
#
_cell.length_a   1.000
_cell.length_b   1.000
_cell.length_c   1.000
_cell.angle_alpha   90.00
_cell.angle_beta   90.00
_cell.angle_gamma   90.00
#
_symmetry.space_group_name_H-M   'P 1'
#
loop_
_entity.id
_entity.type
_entity.pdbx_description
1 polymer ?
#
loop_
_entity_poly.entity_id
_entity_poly.type
_entity_poly.pdbx_seq_one_letter_code
_entity_poly.pdbx_strand_id
1 'polypeptide(L)'
;MNLAFFRISSSLSQNVEQVVLERNPGSWNQIFGVVFLDNPIGTGFSIASRPEEIPRIQHDVAKHIFIAMKEFVGLDKLFENRPIYVTGESYAGKYVPAFGYYTLKKNEGLPKSRRLGEVVLCKKLMDSDVNSWGKGLKVVKDERDSTNAPRRSLNPFLAVPATLCVEDELNNVLLSVGTGTSL
;
A
#
# COMPACT_ATOMS: atom_id res chain seq x y z
N MET A 1 2.53 12.42 14.38
CA MET A 1 2.62 11.39 13.31
C MET A 1 1.23 11.20 12.73
N ASN A 2 1.04 11.43 11.42
CA ASN A 2 -0.28 11.23 10.80
C ASN A 2 -0.44 9.73 10.50
N LEU A 3 -1.27 9.03 11.27
CA LEU A 3 -1.75 7.74 10.83
C LEU A 3 -2.79 7.97 9.74
N ALA A 4 -2.94 7.00 8.84
CA ALA A 4 -3.80 7.16 7.68
C ALA A 4 -5.24 7.56 8.06
N PHE A 5 -5.75 7.13 9.21
CA PHE A 5 -7.11 7.43 9.70
C PHE A 5 -7.18 8.52 10.76
N PHE A 6 -6.19 8.58 11.65
CA PHE A 6 -6.22 9.43 12.84
C PHE A 6 -4.93 10.24 13.00
N ARG A 7 -5.07 11.43 13.56
CA ARG A 7 -3.96 12.22 14.06
C ARG A 7 -3.79 11.89 15.53
N ILE A 8 -2.55 11.65 15.93
CA ILE A 8 -2.21 11.51 17.35
C ILE A 8 -1.82 12.90 17.84
N SER A 9 -2.57 13.41 18.81
CA SER A 9 -2.21 14.60 19.60
C SER A 9 -1.90 14.17 21.02
N SER A 10 -0.84 14.75 21.59
CA SER A 10 -0.47 14.56 22.99
C SER A 10 -0.86 15.83 23.76
N SER A 11 -1.64 15.68 24.82
CA SER A 11 -1.86 16.76 25.79
C SER A 11 -1.28 16.36 27.13
N LEU A 12 -0.60 17.31 27.79
CA LEU A 12 -0.13 17.12 29.16
C LEU A 12 -1.18 17.72 30.09
N SER A 13 -1.88 16.86 30.82
CA SER A 13 -2.78 17.27 31.91
C SER A 13 -2.37 16.52 33.16
N GLN A 14 -2.14 17.23 34.27
CA GLN A 14 -1.77 16.66 35.58
C GLN A 14 -0.58 15.66 35.54
N ASN A 15 0.49 15.98 34.81
CA ASN A 15 1.68 15.11 34.65
C ASN A 15 1.40 13.72 34.06
N VAL A 16 0.24 13.54 33.41
CA VAL A 16 -0.09 12.36 32.62
C VAL A 16 -0.07 12.79 31.15
N GLU A 17 0.72 12.09 30.34
CA GLU A 17 0.67 12.24 28.89
C GLU A 17 -0.61 11.57 28.39
N GLN A 18 -1.59 12.38 28.01
CA GLN A 18 -2.82 11.89 27.42
C GLN A 18 -2.66 11.85 25.91
N VAL A 19 -2.68 10.63 25.37
CA VAL A 19 -2.68 10.40 23.92
C VAL A 19 -4.12 10.46 23.43
N VAL A 20 -4.43 11.43 22.56
CA VAL A 20 -5.75 11.62 21.97
C VAL A 20 -5.71 11.29 20.48
N LEU A 21 -6.75 10.59 20.02
CA LEU A 21 -6.95 10.26 18.61
C LEU A 21 -7.98 11.21 18.00
N GLU A 22 -7.55 11.99 17.03
CA GLU A 22 -8.41 12.92 16.29
C GLU A 22 -8.63 12.42 14.87
N ARG A 23 -9.82 12.63 14.32
CA ARG A 23 -10.11 12.25 12.93
C ARG A 23 -9.19 13.02 11.97
N ASN A 24 -8.54 12.33 11.05
CA ASN A 24 -7.77 12.97 10.00
C ASN A 24 -8.70 13.41 8.83
N PRO A 25 -8.87 14.72 8.57
CA PRO A 25 -9.74 15.20 7.48
C PRO A 25 -9.20 14.88 6.09
N GLY A 26 -7.91 14.55 5.97
CA GLY A 26 -7.27 14.11 4.72
C GLY A 26 -7.04 12.61 4.65
N SER A 27 -7.85 11.80 5.35
CA SER A 27 -7.68 10.35 5.40
C SER A 27 -8.02 9.67 4.08
N TRP A 28 -7.23 8.65 3.71
CA TRP A 28 -7.43 7.88 2.49
C TRP A 28 -8.70 7.03 2.50
N ASN A 29 -9.27 6.72 3.67
CA ASN A 29 -10.55 5.99 3.75
C ASN A 29 -11.76 6.76 3.24
N GLN A 30 -11.59 8.05 2.92
CA GLN A 30 -12.66 8.84 2.31
C GLN A 30 -12.88 8.51 0.83
N ILE A 31 -11.87 7.92 0.17
CA ILE A 31 -11.86 7.66 -1.28
C ILE A 31 -11.65 6.16 -1.56
N PHE A 32 -10.89 5.46 -0.71
CA PHE A 32 -10.53 4.05 -0.87
C PHE A 32 -11.01 3.18 0.30
N GLY A 33 -11.26 1.90 0.03
CA GLY A 33 -11.18 0.88 1.07
C GLY A 33 -9.70 0.64 1.39
N VAL A 34 -9.24 1.01 2.59
CA VAL A 34 -7.81 0.94 2.92
C VAL A 34 -7.50 -0.29 3.76
N VAL A 35 -6.52 -1.08 3.31
CA VAL A 35 -6.00 -2.25 4.02
C VAL A 35 -4.56 -1.98 4.43
N PHE A 36 -4.27 -2.13 5.73
CA PHE A 36 -2.92 -2.13 6.27
C PHE A 36 -2.47 -3.57 6.45
N LEU A 37 -1.35 -3.91 5.82
CA LEU A 37 -0.76 -5.24 5.96
C LEU A 37 0.59 -5.13 6.67
N ASP A 38 0.66 -5.71 7.87
CA ASP A 38 1.91 -5.90 8.59
C ASP A 38 2.73 -6.99 7.91
N ASN A 39 3.91 -6.61 7.45
CA ASN A 39 4.73 -7.39 6.54
C ASN A 39 6.22 -7.10 6.82
N PRO A 40 7.11 -8.12 6.71
CA PRO A 40 6.86 -9.55 6.53
C PRO A 40 6.21 -10.25 7.75
N ILE A 41 5.97 -11.56 7.67
CA ILE A 41 5.67 -12.34 8.87
C ILE A 41 6.88 -12.25 9.84
N GLY A 42 6.62 -12.14 11.13
CA GLY A 42 7.57 -11.75 12.17
C GLY A 42 7.59 -10.24 12.48
N THR A 43 6.61 -9.48 12.02
CA THR A 43 6.58 -8.01 12.11
C THR A 43 5.22 -7.51 12.59
N GLY A 44 5.21 -6.58 13.55
CA GLY A 44 3.97 -5.99 14.08
C GLY A 44 3.04 -7.06 14.64
N PHE A 45 1.81 -7.13 14.14
CA PHE A 45 0.82 -8.15 14.50
C PHE A 45 0.94 -9.45 13.69
N SER A 46 1.77 -9.47 12.65
CA SER A 46 2.04 -10.69 11.86
C SER A 46 3.08 -11.54 12.58
N ILE A 47 2.67 -12.37 13.53
CA ILE A 47 3.57 -13.20 14.35
C ILE A 47 3.92 -14.50 13.62
N ALA A 48 5.22 -14.82 13.51
CA ALA A 48 5.69 -16.10 12.97
C ALA A 48 5.61 -17.19 14.05
N SER A 49 5.18 -18.40 13.68
CA SER A 49 5.18 -19.54 14.62
C SER A 49 6.60 -20.04 14.89
N ARG A 50 7.48 -19.91 13.89
CA ARG A 50 8.89 -20.27 13.99
C ARG A 50 9.78 -19.22 13.30
N PRO A 51 11.00 -18.95 13.80
CA PRO A 51 11.91 -17.99 13.16
C PRO A 51 12.27 -18.32 11.71
N GLU A 52 12.23 -19.60 11.33
CA GLU A 52 12.53 -20.05 9.97
C GLU A 52 11.47 -19.63 8.95
N GLU A 53 10.26 -19.31 9.40
CA GLU A 53 9.14 -18.86 8.56
C GLU A 53 9.24 -17.38 8.19
N ILE A 54 10.12 -16.63 8.86
CA ILE A 54 10.38 -15.21 8.55
C ILE A 54 11.15 -15.14 7.22
N PRO A 55 10.56 -14.54 6.16
CA PRO A 55 11.17 -14.50 4.85
C PRO A 55 12.43 -13.64 4.86
N ARG A 56 13.48 -14.15 4.22
CA ARG A 56 14.80 -13.50 4.16
C ARG A 56 15.08 -12.83 2.81
N ILE A 57 14.25 -13.10 1.80
CA ILE A 57 14.39 -12.56 0.45
C ILE A 57 13.08 -11.91 -0.03
N GLN A 58 13.22 -10.95 -0.94
CA GLN A 58 12.11 -10.17 -1.51
C GLN A 58 11.05 -11.02 -2.21
N HIS A 59 11.48 -12.13 -2.83
CA HIS A 59 10.58 -13.05 -3.51
C HIS A 59 9.58 -13.70 -2.56
N ASP A 60 10.05 -14.17 -1.39
CA ASP A 60 9.19 -14.82 -0.40
C ASP A 60 8.24 -13.82 0.25
N VAL A 61 8.73 -12.60 0.49
CA VAL A 61 7.90 -11.47 0.94
C VAL A 61 6.76 -11.22 -0.06
N ALA A 62 7.06 -11.07 -1.34
CA ALA A 62 6.06 -10.86 -2.39
C ALA A 62 5.04 -12.01 -2.47
N LYS A 63 5.49 -13.26 -2.32
CA LYS A 63 4.64 -14.45 -2.25
C LYS A 63 3.68 -14.39 -1.06
N HIS A 64 4.15 -14.02 0.13
CA HIS A 64 3.31 -13.91 1.32
C HIS A 64 2.26 -12.81 1.17
N ILE A 65 2.64 -11.63 0.67
CA ILE A 65 1.69 -10.54 0.37
C ILE A 65 0.64 -11.01 -0.66
N PHE A 66 1.05 -11.73 -1.70
CA PHE A 66 0.13 -12.29 -2.70
C PHE A 66 -0.88 -13.27 -2.13
N ILE A 67 -0.43 -14.19 -1.27
CA ILE A 67 -1.35 -15.13 -0.62
C ILE A 67 -2.33 -14.35 0.27
N ALA A 68 -1.83 -13.45 1.12
CA ALA A 68 -2.68 -12.65 2.01
C ALA A 68 -3.73 -11.84 1.23
N MET A 69 -3.34 -11.17 0.14
CA MET A 69 -4.26 -10.38 -0.67
C MET A 69 -5.25 -11.23 -1.45
N LYS A 70 -4.83 -12.40 -1.95
CA LYS A 70 -5.73 -13.32 -2.62
C LYS A 70 -6.80 -13.87 -1.68
N GLU A 71 -6.40 -14.28 -0.47
CA GLU A 71 -7.34 -14.74 0.55
C GLU A 71 -8.27 -13.59 0.97
N PHE A 72 -7.74 -12.39 1.22
CA PHE A 72 -8.54 -11.21 1.58
C PHE A 72 -9.60 -10.88 0.52
N VAL A 73 -9.22 -10.83 -0.76
CA VAL A 73 -10.16 -10.60 -1.87
C VAL A 73 -11.16 -11.76 -2.00
N GLY A 74 -10.75 -12.98 -1.67
CA GLY A 74 -11.61 -14.16 -1.67
C GLY A 74 -12.63 -14.22 -0.51
N LEU A 75 -12.49 -13.38 0.53
CA LEU A 75 -13.46 -13.33 1.64
C LEU A 75 -14.83 -12.81 1.20
N ASP A 76 -14.86 -11.92 0.21
CA ASP A 76 -16.10 -11.33 -0.30
C ASP A 76 -16.00 -11.06 -1.80
N LYS A 77 -17.00 -11.54 -2.55
CA LYS A 77 -17.14 -11.33 -3.99
C LYS A 77 -17.18 -9.86 -4.38
N LEU A 78 -17.56 -8.97 -3.46
CA LEU A 78 -17.51 -7.52 -3.66
C LEU A 78 -16.10 -7.01 -3.96
N PHE A 79 -15.05 -7.74 -3.61
CA PHE A 79 -13.65 -7.37 -3.86
C PHE A 79 -13.08 -7.95 -5.16
N GLU A 80 -13.65 -9.03 -5.72
CA GLU A 80 -13.07 -9.78 -6.85
C GLU A 80 -12.79 -8.91 -8.09
N ASN A 81 -13.65 -7.92 -8.35
CA ASN A 81 -13.55 -7.05 -9.53
C ASN A 81 -12.97 -5.66 -9.23
N ARG A 82 -12.52 -5.39 -8.01
CA ARG A 82 -12.00 -4.07 -7.65
C ARG A 82 -10.52 -3.95 -8.02
N PRO A 83 -10.09 -2.80 -8.59
CA PRO A 83 -8.67 -2.53 -8.75
C PRO A 83 -7.99 -2.38 -7.38
N ILE A 84 -6.79 -2.92 -7.27
CA ILE A 84 -5.96 -2.92 -6.07
C ILE A 84 -4.80 -1.97 -6.30
N TYR A 85 -4.82 -0.85 -5.61
CA TYR A 85 -3.74 0.11 -5.56
C TYR A 85 -2.80 -0.29 -4.44
N VAL A 86 -1.51 -0.33 -4.71
CA VAL A 86 -0.51 -0.73 -3.71
C VAL A 86 0.47 0.40 -3.53
N THR A 87 0.61 0.82 -2.27
CA THR A 87 1.50 1.90 -1.86
C THR A 87 2.31 1.48 -0.63
N GLY A 88 3.36 2.22 -0.36
CA GLY A 88 4.22 2.00 0.79
C GLY A 88 5.30 3.07 0.87
N GLU A 89 5.92 3.19 2.04
CA GLU A 89 7.01 4.13 2.30
C GLU A 89 8.27 3.37 2.73
N SER A 90 9.44 4.02 2.56
CA SER A 90 10.73 3.45 2.95
C SER A 90 11.02 2.13 2.23
N TYR A 91 11.35 1.07 2.97
CA TYR A 91 11.72 -0.23 2.41
C TYR A 91 10.56 -0.93 1.67
N ALA A 92 9.32 -0.48 1.86
CA ALA A 92 8.19 -0.91 1.05
C ALA A 92 8.37 -0.55 -0.44
N GLY A 93 9.24 0.42 -0.77
CA GLY A 93 9.67 0.69 -2.14
C GLY A 93 10.30 -0.52 -2.85
N LYS A 94 10.78 -1.53 -2.12
CA LYS A 94 11.21 -2.83 -2.65
C LYS A 94 10.09 -3.86 -2.68
N TYR A 95 9.25 -3.89 -1.65
CA TYR A 95 8.14 -4.85 -1.53
C TYR A 95 7.03 -4.63 -2.55
N VAL A 96 6.66 -3.36 -2.78
CA VAL A 96 5.58 -3.00 -3.71
C VAL A 96 5.87 -3.46 -5.16
N PRO A 97 7.03 -3.17 -5.78
CA PRO A 97 7.35 -3.69 -7.11
C PRO A 97 7.55 -5.20 -7.13
N ALA A 98 8.16 -5.80 -6.09
CA ALA A 98 8.31 -7.25 -6.00
C ALA A 98 6.94 -7.96 -5.98
N PHE A 99 5.99 -7.42 -5.22
CA PHE A 99 4.60 -7.89 -5.18
C PHE A 99 3.89 -7.72 -6.53
N GLY A 100 4.01 -6.55 -7.15
CA GLY A 100 3.41 -6.29 -8.47
C GLY A 100 3.91 -7.28 -9.53
N TYR A 101 5.22 -7.48 -9.60
CA TYR A 101 5.84 -8.45 -10.51
C TYR A 101 5.40 -9.88 -10.25
N TYR A 102 5.40 -10.29 -8.97
CA TYR A 102 4.96 -11.62 -8.58
C TYR A 102 3.49 -11.85 -8.97
N THR A 103 2.63 -10.85 -8.77
CA THR A 103 1.22 -10.91 -9.16
C THR A 103 1.04 -11.06 -10.67
N LEU A 104 1.77 -10.28 -11.47
CA LEU A 104 1.74 -10.41 -12.92
C LEU A 104 2.12 -11.82 -13.37
N LYS A 105 3.23 -12.36 -12.83
CA LYS A 105 3.70 -13.72 -13.13
C LYS A 105 2.72 -14.80 -12.70
N LYS A 106 1.99 -14.62 -11.60
CA LYS A 106 0.94 -15.56 -11.18
C LYS A 106 -0.34 -15.44 -11.98
N ASN A 107 -0.64 -14.25 -12.50
CA ASN A 107 -1.80 -14.00 -13.35
C ASN A 107 -1.57 -14.43 -14.81
N GLU A 108 -0.32 -14.58 -15.26
CA GLU A 108 0.03 -15.14 -16.57
C GLU A 108 -0.61 -16.52 -16.75
N GLY A 109 -1.38 -16.71 -17.84
CA GLY A 109 -2.03 -17.97 -18.16
C GLY A 109 -3.33 -18.27 -17.39
N LEU A 110 -3.73 -17.45 -16.42
CA LEU A 110 -5.01 -17.62 -15.71
C LEU A 110 -6.16 -16.88 -16.43
N PRO A 111 -7.40 -17.41 -16.42
CA PRO A 111 -8.57 -16.65 -16.86
C PRO A 111 -8.85 -15.49 -15.89
N LYS A 112 -9.45 -14.40 -16.37
CA LYS A 112 -9.72 -13.19 -15.56
C LYS A 112 -10.40 -13.49 -14.22
N SER A 113 -11.35 -14.43 -14.19
CA SER A 113 -12.08 -14.83 -12.99
C SER A 113 -11.23 -15.51 -11.89
N ARG A 114 -10.00 -15.93 -12.20
CA ARG A 114 -9.08 -16.57 -11.24
C ARG A 114 -7.84 -15.72 -10.93
N ARG A 115 -7.76 -14.51 -11.49
CA ARG A 115 -6.66 -13.59 -11.26
C ARG A 115 -6.89 -12.84 -9.96
N LEU A 116 -5.81 -12.48 -9.29
CA LEU A 116 -5.87 -11.32 -8.39
C LEU A 116 -6.12 -10.09 -9.29
N GLY A 117 -7.04 -9.20 -8.91
CA GLY A 117 -7.48 -8.06 -9.71
C GLY A 117 -6.35 -7.16 -10.23
N GLU A 118 -6.70 -6.14 -11.01
CA GLU A 118 -5.69 -5.24 -11.57
C GLU A 118 -4.88 -4.57 -10.45
N VAL A 119 -3.56 -4.75 -10.47
CA VAL A 119 -2.64 -4.16 -9.47
C VAL A 119 -2.00 -2.90 -10.04
N VAL A 120 -2.24 -1.77 -9.37
CA VAL A 120 -1.69 -0.46 -9.71
C VAL A 120 -0.65 -0.08 -8.65
N LEU A 121 0.56 0.24 -9.09
CA LEU A 121 1.64 0.60 -8.19
C LEU A 121 1.73 2.12 -8.01
N CYS A 122 1.66 2.56 -6.76
CA CYS A 122 1.77 3.95 -6.34
C CYS A 122 3.23 4.29 -6.02
N LYS A 123 3.84 5.21 -6.77
CA LYS A 123 5.24 5.57 -6.58
C LYS A 123 5.41 6.60 -5.47
N LYS A 124 6.27 6.29 -4.48
CA LYS A 124 7.05 7.32 -3.77
C LYS A 124 8.56 7.05 -3.70
N LEU A 125 9.04 5.81 -3.85
CA LEU A 125 10.48 5.47 -3.85
C LEU A 125 10.77 4.20 -4.68
N MET A 126 10.19 4.09 -5.87
CA MET A 126 10.47 2.97 -6.77
C MET A 126 11.67 3.30 -7.67
N ASP A 127 12.62 2.37 -7.79
CA ASP A 127 13.76 2.48 -8.71
C ASP A 127 13.29 2.83 -10.13
N SER A 128 14.13 3.54 -10.89
CA SER A 128 13.83 4.04 -12.24
C SER A 128 13.40 2.96 -13.23
N ASP A 129 13.72 1.70 -12.93
CA ASP A 129 13.66 0.59 -13.88
C ASP A 129 12.33 -0.17 -13.90
N VAL A 130 11.31 0.22 -13.11
CA VAL A 130 10.00 -0.47 -13.07
C VAL A 130 9.34 -0.56 -14.45
N ASN A 131 9.64 0.37 -15.36
CA ASN A 131 9.14 0.33 -16.75
C ASN A 131 9.66 -0.88 -17.56
N SER A 132 10.72 -1.57 -17.09
CA SER A 132 11.29 -2.76 -17.74
C SER A 132 10.65 -4.08 -17.30
N TRP A 133 9.73 -4.07 -16.32
CA TRP A 133 9.25 -5.27 -15.63
C TRP A 133 8.06 -5.98 -16.33
N GLY A 134 7.65 -5.50 -17.51
CA GLY A 134 6.72 -6.18 -18.41
C GLY A 134 5.49 -5.35 -18.80
N LYS A 135 4.88 -5.69 -19.95
CA LYS A 135 3.62 -5.09 -20.42
C LYS A 135 2.46 -5.58 -19.53
N GLY A 136 2.01 -4.76 -18.58
CA GLY A 136 0.86 -5.09 -17.74
C GLY A 136 0.81 -4.41 -16.37
N LEU A 137 1.93 -3.86 -15.90
CA LEU A 137 1.96 -3.07 -14.65
C LEU A 137 1.63 -1.61 -14.96
N LYS A 138 0.56 -1.07 -14.36
CA LYS A 138 0.31 0.38 -14.38
C LYS A 138 1.04 1.01 -13.21
N VAL A 139 1.95 1.93 -13.51
CA VAL A 139 2.67 2.72 -12.52
C VAL A 139 2.20 4.16 -12.65
N VAL A 140 1.63 4.70 -11.59
CA VAL A 140 1.23 6.11 -11.55
C VAL A 140 2.40 6.92 -11.00
N LYS A 141 2.85 7.93 -11.78
CA LYS A 141 4.02 8.77 -11.48
C LYS A 141 3.63 10.04 -10.74
N ASP A 142 4.60 10.63 -10.03
CA ASP A 142 4.42 11.94 -9.40
C ASP A 142 4.56 13.04 -10.45
N GLU A 143 3.47 13.75 -10.75
CA GLU A 143 3.49 14.88 -11.70
C GLU A 143 4.37 16.05 -11.22
N ARG A 144 4.82 16.07 -9.95
CA ARG A 144 5.75 17.09 -9.45
C ARG A 144 7.17 16.98 -10.01
N ASP A 145 7.49 15.89 -10.72
CA ASP A 145 8.79 15.70 -11.39
C ASP A 145 8.85 16.36 -12.78
N SER A 146 7.73 16.93 -13.27
CA SER A 146 7.70 17.73 -14.49
C SER A 146 7.71 19.21 -14.13
N THR A 147 8.71 19.94 -14.62
CA THR A 147 8.88 21.39 -14.40
C THR A 147 7.74 22.28 -14.94
N ASN A 148 6.66 21.68 -15.46
CA ASN A 148 5.55 22.36 -16.12
C ASN A 148 4.13 21.93 -15.66
N ALA A 149 3.98 21.17 -14.56
CA ALA A 149 2.64 20.83 -14.06
C ALA A 149 1.93 22.06 -13.45
N PRO A 150 0.66 22.36 -13.79
CA PRO A 150 -0.07 23.48 -13.23
C PRO A 150 -0.28 23.30 -11.72
N ARG A 151 0.25 24.24 -10.93
CA ARG A 151 0.08 24.29 -9.47
C ARG A 151 -1.38 24.54 -9.11
N ARG A 152 -2.21 23.49 -9.05
CA ARG A 152 -3.43 23.55 -8.26
C ARG A 152 -3.00 23.60 -6.79
N SER A 153 -3.50 24.61 -6.07
CA SER A 153 -3.18 24.86 -4.66
C SER A 153 -3.67 23.71 -3.78
N LEU A 154 -2.90 22.64 -3.68
CA LEU A 154 -3.12 21.56 -2.74
C LEU A 154 -2.43 21.91 -1.42
N ASN A 155 -3.22 21.85 -0.34
CA ASN A 155 -2.82 22.19 1.01
C ASN A 155 -1.66 21.27 1.46
N PRO A 156 -0.52 21.81 1.93
CA PRO A 156 0.69 21.03 2.24
C PRO A 156 0.52 20.00 3.37
N PHE A 157 -0.64 19.98 4.05
CA PHE A 157 -0.99 19.03 5.10
C PHE A 157 -1.81 17.81 4.64
N LEU A 158 -2.17 17.69 3.36
CA LEU A 158 -2.69 16.43 2.85
C LEU A 158 -1.56 15.39 2.81
N ALA A 159 -1.85 14.16 3.24
CA ALA A 159 -0.95 13.03 3.13
C ALA A 159 -0.61 12.78 1.64
N VAL A 160 0.48 13.40 1.21
CA VAL A 160 1.00 13.51 -0.15
C VAL A 160 1.11 12.19 -0.94
N PRO A 161 1.29 10.97 -0.36
CA PRO A 161 1.48 9.77 -1.17
C PRO A 161 0.25 9.28 -1.98
N ALA A 162 -0.99 9.52 -1.53
CA ALA A 162 -2.17 8.92 -2.19
C ALA A 162 -2.95 9.84 -3.12
N THR A 163 -2.78 11.17 -3.03
CA THR A 163 -3.35 12.11 -4.02
C THR A 163 -2.87 11.78 -5.44
N LEU A 164 -1.75 11.08 -5.52
CA LEU A 164 -1.05 10.71 -6.74
C LEU A 164 -1.56 9.44 -7.42
N CYS A 165 -2.39 8.63 -6.78
CA CYS A 165 -2.92 7.38 -7.35
C CYS A 165 -4.36 7.48 -7.82
N VAL A 166 -4.89 8.71 -7.85
CA VAL A 166 -6.28 8.99 -8.20
C VAL A 166 -6.35 9.23 -9.71
N GLU A 167 -6.37 8.16 -10.48
CA GLU A 167 -7.04 8.16 -11.78
C GLU A 167 -8.32 7.35 -11.62
N ASP A 168 -9.42 8.10 -11.53
CA ASP A 168 -10.83 7.73 -11.66
C ASP A 168 -11.41 6.49 -10.93
N GLU A 169 -12.58 6.76 -10.34
CA GLU A 169 -13.57 5.85 -9.73
C GLU A 169 -13.53 5.62 -8.20
N LEU A 170 -14.72 5.80 -7.60
CA LEU A 170 -15.03 5.49 -6.20
C LEU A 170 -15.26 3.98 -6.09
N ASN A 171 -14.71 3.34 -5.03
CA ASN A 171 -14.74 1.89 -4.69
C ASN A 171 -13.42 1.11 -4.83
N ASN A 172 -12.28 1.78 -4.90
CA ASN A 172 -10.97 1.16 -5.06
C ASN A 172 -10.40 0.60 -3.73
N VAL A 173 -9.56 -0.44 -3.79
CA VAL A 173 -8.83 -0.98 -2.62
C VAL A 173 -7.42 -0.42 -2.60
N LEU A 174 -7.00 0.20 -1.49
CA LEU A 174 -5.64 0.68 -1.28
C LEU A 174 -4.93 -0.19 -0.24
N LEU A 175 -3.96 -0.98 -0.69
CA LEU A 175 -3.05 -1.73 0.16
C LEU A 175 -1.86 -0.85 0.53
N SER A 176 -1.72 -0.56 1.82
CA SER A 176 -0.51 0.04 2.39
C SER A 176 0.38 -1.06 2.95
N VAL A 177 1.53 -1.27 2.31
CA VAL A 177 2.53 -2.23 2.78
C VAL A 177 3.41 -1.55 3.83
N GLY A 178 3.23 -1.95 5.09
CA GLY A 178 4.06 -1.49 6.20
C GLY A 178 5.36 -2.28 6.28
N THR A 179 6.43 -1.63 6.70
CA THR A 179 7.65 -2.30 7.16
C THR A 179 7.72 -2.07 8.66
N GLY A 180 7.51 -3.10 9.48
CA GLY A 180 7.75 -2.91 10.91
C GLY A 180 9.24 -2.91 11.20
N THR A 181 9.66 -1.95 12.00
CA THR A 181 10.91 -2.03 12.73
C THR A 181 10.80 -3.19 13.71
N SER A 182 11.73 -4.13 13.65
CA SER A 182 11.92 -5.12 14.73
C SER A 182 11.98 -4.35 16.06
N LEU A 183 11.16 -4.75 17.03
CA LEU A 183 11.33 -4.35 18.43
C LEU A 183 12.65 -4.90 18.97
#